data_AF-A0A3N2H898-F1
#
_entry.id   AF-A0A3N2H898-F1
#
_cell.length_a   1.000
_cell.length_b   1.000
_cell.length_c   1.000
_cell.angle_alpha   90.00
_cell.angle_beta   90.00
_cell.angle_gamma   90.00
#
_symmetry.space_group_name_H-M   'P 1'
#
loop_
_entity.id
_entity.type
_entity.pdbx_description
1 polymer ?
#
loop_
_entity_poly.entity_id
_entity_poly.type
_entity_poly.pdbx_seq_one_letter_code
_entity_poly.pdbx_strand_id
1 'polypeptide(L)'
;MRQDEELVLAERMAGRQERYPDVKVDRVVVRDRPRHQLIDWSRQAQLVVVGGRGCGGFAGLLLGSTSQALIHHAECPVMVVRPGGEPR
;
A
#
# COMPACT_ATOMS: atom_id res chain seq x y z
N MET A 1 -4.77 16.60 -11.97
CA MET A 1 -3.49 16.57 -12.73
C MET A 1 -2.48 15.70 -11.97
N ARG A 2 -1.38 15.23 -12.59
CA ARG A 2 -0.36 14.39 -11.91
C ARG A 2 0.16 15.04 -10.62
N GLN A 3 0.28 16.37 -10.63
CA GLN A 3 0.70 17.16 -9.46
C GLN A 3 -0.27 17.06 -8.27
N ASP A 4 -1.58 16.97 -8.51
CA ASP A 4 -2.57 16.83 -7.43
C ASP A 4 -2.44 15.44 -6.76
N GLU A 5 -2.14 14.41 -7.54
CA GLU A 5 -1.96 13.02 -7.06
C GLU A 5 -0.68 12.91 -6.20
N GLU A 6 0.41 13.55 -6.65
CA GLU A 6 1.67 13.65 -5.90
C GLU A 6 1.50 14.46 -4.61
N LEU A 7 0.71 15.54 -4.64
CA LEU A 7 0.42 16.35 -3.47
C LEU A 7 -0.31 15.54 -2.39
N VAL A 8 -1.37 14.82 -2.77
CA VAL A 8 -2.12 13.96 -1.84
C VAL A 8 -1.21 12.90 -1.22
N LEU A 9 -0.30 12.29 -2.00
CA LEU A 9 0.67 11.34 -1.47
C LEU A 9 1.64 12.01 -0.49
N ALA A 10 2.15 13.20 -0.82
CA ALA A 10 3.07 13.94 0.03
C ALA A 10 2.41 14.32 1.38
N GLU A 11 1.16 14.79 1.35
CA GLU A 11 0.39 15.12 2.55
C GLU A 11 0.19 13.91 3.46
N ARG A 12 -0.14 12.74 2.90
CA ARG A 12 -0.32 11.50 3.68
C ARG A 12 0.98 10.98 4.31
N MET A 13 2.12 11.35 3.73
CA MET A 13 3.46 10.97 4.21
C MET A 13 4.10 12.02 5.13
N ALA A 14 3.49 13.20 5.29
CA ALA A 14 4.01 14.26 6.15
C ALA A 14 4.20 13.78 7.60
N GLY A 15 5.31 14.18 8.24
CA GLY A 15 5.64 13.82 9.62
C GLY A 15 6.19 12.39 9.79
N ARG A 16 6.10 11.52 8.77
CA ARG A 16 6.62 10.15 8.85
C ARG A 16 8.14 10.10 8.78
N GLN A 17 8.73 10.92 7.90
CA GLN A 17 10.17 10.93 7.69
C GLN A 17 10.89 11.57 8.87
N GLU A 18 10.30 12.59 9.49
CA GLU A 18 10.82 13.21 10.72
C GLU A 18 10.79 12.22 11.89
N ARG A 19 9.76 11.36 11.95
CA ARG A 19 9.65 10.32 12.99
C ARG A 19 10.57 9.12 12.75
N TYR A 20 10.93 8.85 11.50
CA TYR A 20 11.79 7.72 11.09
C TYR A 20 12.89 8.22 10.12
N PRO A 21 13.87 9.00 10.61
CA PRO A 21 14.85 9.68 9.76
C PRO A 21 15.77 8.72 9.01
N ASP A 22 16.01 7.54 9.56
CA ASP A 22 16.88 6.52 8.95
C ASP A 22 16.20 5.75 7.80
N VAL A 23 14.89 5.93 7.61
CA VAL A 23 14.13 5.27 6.56
C VAL A 23 14.09 6.15 5.32
N LYS A 24 14.80 5.74 4.26
CA LYS A 24 14.70 6.37 2.95
C LYS A 24 13.32 6.09 2.35
N VAL A 25 12.64 7.13 1.89
CA VAL A 25 11.28 7.04 1.34
C VAL A 25 11.28 7.48 -0.11
N ASP A 26 11.08 6.53 -1.02
CA ASP A 26 10.82 6.81 -2.44
C ASP A 26 9.31 6.86 -2.68
N ARG A 27 8.82 8.02 -3.12
CA ARG A 27 7.39 8.24 -3.41
C ARG A 27 7.14 8.07 -4.89
N VAL A 28 6.27 7.13 -5.25
CA VAL A 28 5.97 6.84 -6.66
C VAL A 28 4.46 6.90 -6.89
N VAL A 29 4.07 7.71 -7.87
CA VAL A 29 2.70 7.81 -8.38
C VAL A 29 2.66 7.27 -9.80
N VAL A 30 1.91 6.20 -10.00
CA VAL A 30 1.70 5.58 -11.31
C VAL A 30 0.24 5.64 -11.72
N ARG A 31 -0.01 5.72 -13.03
CA ARG A 31 -1.35 5.62 -13.62
C ARG A 31 -1.56 4.23 -14.19
N ASP A 32 -1.73 3.28 -13.30
CA ASP A 32 -2.04 1.89 -13.64
C ASP A 32 -2.93 1.26 -12.55
N ARG A 33 -3.29 -0.01 -12.72
CA ARG A 33 -3.97 -0.82 -11.72
C ARG A 33 -2.98 -1.17 -10.61
N PRO A 34 -3.25 -0.80 -9.34
CA PRO A 34 -2.33 -1.03 -8.23
C PRO A 34 -1.82 -2.46 -8.11
N ARG A 35 -2.68 -3.45 -8.42
CA ARG A 35 -2.30 -4.87 -8.40
C ARG A 35 -1.15 -5.21 -9.36
N HIS A 36 -1.13 -4.63 -10.58
CA HIS A 36 -0.08 -4.96 -11.56
C HIS A 36 1.24 -4.37 -11.10
N GLN A 37 1.25 -3.08 -10.76
CA GLN A 37 2.48 -2.41 -10.36
C GLN A 37 3.09 -3.01 -9.09
N LEU A 38 2.26 -3.36 -8.09
CA LEU A 38 2.74 -3.96 -6.85
C LEU A 38 3.26 -5.39 -7.04
N ILE A 39 2.70 -6.17 -7.97
CA ILE A 39 3.25 -7.49 -8.33
C ILE A 39 4.63 -7.32 -8.99
N ASP A 40 4.78 -6.39 -9.92
CA ASP A 40 6.08 -6.17 -10.56
C ASP A 40 7.13 -5.68 -9.56
N TRP A 41 6.76 -4.80 -8.63
CA TRP A 41 7.66 -4.32 -7.58
C TRP A 41 8.02 -5.40 -6.56
N SER A 42 7.13 -6.39 -6.34
CA SER A 42 7.41 -7.50 -5.44
C SER A 42 8.63 -8.32 -5.85
N ARG A 43 9.01 -8.30 -7.14
CA ARG A 43 10.24 -8.95 -7.65
C ARG A 43 11.53 -8.38 -7.07
N GLN A 44 11.49 -7.11 -6.67
CA GLN A 44 12.65 -6.36 -6.19
C GLN A 44 12.54 -6.02 -4.70
N ALA A 45 11.40 -6.31 -4.07
CA ALA A 45 11.13 -6.02 -2.68
C ALA A 45 11.36 -7.25 -1.79
N GLN A 46 11.80 -7.02 -0.56
CA GLN A 46 11.89 -8.06 0.46
C GLN A 46 10.54 -8.31 1.16
N LEU A 47 9.62 -7.35 1.09
CA LEU A 47 8.29 -7.39 1.71
C LEU A 47 7.37 -6.38 1.03
N VAL A 48 6.13 -6.78 0.72
CA VAL A 48 5.07 -5.87 0.30
C VAL A 48 4.05 -5.72 1.42
N VAL A 49 3.73 -4.47 1.77
CA VAL A 49 2.76 -4.13 2.82
C VAL A 49 1.53 -3.48 2.19
N VAL A 50 0.35 -4.03 2.47
CA VAL A 50 -0.93 -3.49 1.97
C VAL A 50 -1.99 -3.49 3.05
N GLY A 51 -2.95 -2.57 2.94
CA GLY A 51 -4.15 -2.58 3.78
C GLY A 51 -5.04 -3.80 3.49
N GLY A 52 -5.81 -4.25 4.47
CA GLY A 52 -6.82 -5.29 4.30
C GLY A 52 -8.01 -4.83 3.45
N ARG A 53 -8.30 -3.52 3.40
CA ARG A 53 -9.38 -2.94 2.58
C ARG A 53 -8.91 -1.63 1.94
N GLY A 54 -9.45 -1.32 0.76
CA GLY A 54 -9.19 -0.06 0.04
C GLY A 54 -10.27 0.99 0.27
N CYS A 55 -10.12 2.15 -0.38
CA CYS A 55 -10.96 3.33 -0.22
C CYS A 55 -12.40 3.22 -0.76
N GLY A 56 -12.80 2.08 -1.34
CA GLY A 56 -14.13 1.88 -1.95
C GLY A 56 -14.73 0.49 -1.74
N GLY A 57 -14.28 -0.24 -0.71
CA GLY A 57 -14.76 -1.60 -0.44
C GLY A 57 -16.16 -1.65 0.19
N PHE A 58 -16.92 -2.69 -0.13
CA PHE A 58 -18.21 -2.99 0.51
C PHE A 58 -18.03 -3.34 1.99
N ALA A 59 -18.94 -2.83 2.84
CA ALA A 59 -19.00 -3.24 4.24
C ALA A 59 -19.21 -4.75 4.33
N GLY A 60 -18.25 -5.47 4.95
CA GLY A 60 -18.30 -6.92 5.14
C GLY A 60 -17.19 -7.71 4.42
N LEU A 61 -16.48 -7.12 3.46
CA LEU A 61 -15.39 -7.84 2.79
C LEU A 61 -14.13 -7.89 3.67
N LEU A 62 -13.55 -9.08 3.86
CA LEU A 62 -12.35 -9.26 4.70
C LEU A 62 -11.06 -8.77 4.01
N LEU A 63 -10.99 -8.87 2.67
CA LEU A 63 -9.82 -8.52 1.87
C LEU A 63 -10.22 -7.73 0.62
N GLY A 64 -9.51 -6.63 0.33
CA GLY A 64 -9.64 -5.89 -0.92
C GLY A 64 -9.03 -6.62 -2.11
N SER A 65 -9.43 -6.23 -3.32
CA SER A 65 -8.98 -6.84 -4.57
C SER A 65 -7.45 -6.78 -4.78
N THR A 66 -6.81 -5.68 -4.37
CA THR A 66 -5.35 -5.55 -4.43
C THR A 66 -4.65 -6.56 -3.51
N SER A 67 -5.12 -6.68 -2.26
CA SER A 67 -4.52 -7.59 -1.27
C SER A 67 -4.71 -9.04 -1.67
N GLN A 68 -5.88 -9.40 -2.20
CA GLN A 68 -6.10 -10.74 -2.77
C GLN A 68 -5.16 -11.04 -3.94
N ALA A 69 -5.00 -10.11 -4.88
CA ALA A 69 -4.10 -10.32 -6.02
C ALA A 69 -2.65 -10.54 -5.57
N LEU A 70 -2.18 -9.79 -4.58
CA LEU A 70 -0.80 -9.93 -4.07
C LEU A 70 -0.57 -11.25 -3.34
N ILE A 71 -1.54 -11.72 -2.56
CA ILE A 71 -1.43 -13.04 -1.90
C ILE A 71 -1.21 -14.17 -2.91
N HIS A 72 -1.79 -14.06 -4.10
CA HIS A 72 -1.68 -15.10 -5.12
C HIS A 72 -0.49 -14.95 -6.07
N HIS A 73 0.03 -13.74 -6.25
CA HIS A 73 0.95 -13.44 -7.36
C HIS A 73 2.21 -12.66 -6.97
N ALA A 74 2.35 -12.19 -5.73
CA ALA A 74 3.58 -11.52 -5.33
C ALA A 74 4.75 -12.51 -5.27
N GLU A 75 5.93 -12.03 -5.68
CA GLU A 75 7.19 -12.78 -5.67
C GLU A 75 7.99 -12.60 -4.37
N CYS A 76 7.38 -11.95 -3.36
CA CYS A 76 7.93 -11.76 -2.03
C CYS A 76 6.85 -11.94 -0.95
N PRO A 77 7.22 -12.06 0.34
CA PRO A 77 6.26 -12.03 1.44
C PRO A 77 5.31 -10.83 1.37
N VAL A 78 4.05 -11.04 1.77
CA VAL A 78 3.01 -10.01 1.79
C VAL A 78 2.45 -9.86 3.21
N MET A 79 2.53 -8.65 3.76
CA MET A 79 1.90 -8.28 5.04
C MET A 79 0.61 -7.52 4.79
N VAL A 80 -0.52 -8.12 5.19
CA VAL A 80 -1.84 -7.49 5.10
C VAL A 80 -2.22 -6.88 6.44
N VAL A 81 -2.23 -5.55 6.51
CA VAL A 81 -2.53 -4.78 7.72
C VAL A 81 -4.03 -4.47 7.78
N ARG A 82 -4.72 -4.97 8.81
CA ARG A 82 -6.11 -4.59 9.10
C ARG A 82 -6.12 -3.33 9.97
N PRO A 83 -7.11 -2.43 9.81
CA PRO A 83 -7.28 -1.36 10.79
C PRO A 83 -7.46 -2.00 12.16
N GLY A 84 -6.69 -1.53 13.15
CA GLY A 84 -6.79 -2.04 14.51
C GLY A 84 -8.22 -1.86 14.99
N GLY A 85 -8.93 -2.97 15.22
CA GLY A 85 -9.96 -2.94 16.25
C GLY A 85 -9.27 -2.74 17.59
N GLU A 86 -9.92 -2.10 18.55
CA GLU A 86 -9.46 -2.21 19.93
C GLU A 86 -9.27 -3.68 20.30
N PRO A 87 -8.22 -4.02 21.09
CA PRO A 87 -8.06 -5.37 21.59
C PRO A 87 -9.33 -5.75 22.37
N ARG A 88 -9.99 -6.83 21.94
CA ARG A 88 -11.03 -7.47 22.74
C ARG A 88 -10.39 -8.38 23.78
#